data_AF-A0A1F8AQL8-F1
#
_entry.id   AF-A0A1F8AQL8-F1
#
_cell.length_a   1.000
_cell.length_b   1.000
_cell.length_c   1.000
_cell.angle_alpha   90.00
_cell.angle_beta   90.00
_cell.angle_gamma   90.00
#
_symmetry.space_group_name_H-M   'P 1'
#
loop_
_entity.id
_entity.type
_entity.pdbx_description
1 polymer ?
#
loop_
_entity_poly.entity_id
_entity_poly.type
_entity_poly.pdbx_seq_one_letter_code
_entity_poly.pdbx_strand_id
1 'polypeptide(L)'
;MLTKYKKILVIGILLRVVLMFSTFHPDLQGHSSVTYFFTYEKKLDIYQHLAALPVDHPLVKNLGVGDIFIYPPLSYFTLGIARTVLSPFADPNFTPWIWENLDKVETFPGFHFQIFLLKIPYLFVDVLAAVFLARLFDKESNQKKAFVFWLFNPLTLYSTFMLGQLDLLPTFFVILSIYFAKKKKYSLSLVALGIGGSYKMFPLLFIPVAAFLFSKSIRGRVKNLFIGFVPFVITILPFLGSLAFRQMVLFSPKSQKMLFMNWPVSGAEGIYPFVFILVLLYLLAFYGQNARLLLSYFLSILLLTFSVTHYHPQWFLWITPLLIVDLVKTRKRWVLVTILIGCWLVITLFFEPSLSYGLFYPVFPDLKNVVGLTEILSKYTEVFKLKSIIRSLFAAAAFYYAFDVIRSKVKLKTQ
;
A
#
# COMPACT_ATOMS: atom_id res chain seq x y z
N MET A 1 -7.55 -19.47 -16.92
CA MET A 1 -7.45 -19.31 -15.44
C MET A 1 -8.78 -18.87 -14.85
N LEU A 2 -9.34 -17.72 -15.26
CA LEU A 2 -10.62 -17.23 -14.73
C LEU A 2 -11.77 -18.24 -14.93
N THR A 3 -11.91 -18.84 -16.11
CA THR A 3 -12.89 -19.91 -16.38
C THR A 3 -12.68 -21.13 -15.48
N LYS A 4 -11.41 -21.49 -15.26
CA LYS A 4 -11.02 -22.68 -14.49
C LYS A 4 -11.30 -22.54 -12.99
N TYR A 5 -11.17 -21.34 -12.45
CA TYR A 5 -11.41 -21.04 -11.03
C TYR A 5 -12.65 -20.18 -10.84
N LYS A 6 -13.65 -20.28 -11.74
CA LYS A 6 -14.84 -19.42 -11.77
C LYS A 6 -15.56 -19.34 -10.41
N LYS A 7 -15.82 -20.49 -9.77
CA LYS A 7 -16.49 -20.52 -8.45
C LYS A 7 -15.72 -19.73 -7.38
N ILE A 8 -14.40 -19.91 -7.32
CA ILE A 8 -13.51 -19.23 -6.36
C ILE A 8 -13.51 -17.73 -6.64
N LEU A 9 -13.41 -17.34 -7.92
CA LEU A 9 -13.45 -15.95 -8.34
C LEU A 9 -14.78 -15.28 -7.99
N VAL A 10 -15.91 -15.94 -8.28
CA VAL A 10 -17.26 -15.40 -7.97
C VAL A 10 -17.41 -15.18 -6.46
N ILE A 11 -17.04 -16.15 -5.62
CA ILE A 11 -17.11 -16.00 -4.16
C ILE A 11 -16.20 -14.84 -3.70
N GLY A 12 -14.98 -14.77 -4.22
CA GLY A 12 -14.04 -13.69 -3.90
C GLY A 12 -14.55 -12.30 -4.30
N ILE A 13 -15.21 -12.18 -5.46
CA ILE A 13 -15.83 -10.93 -5.93
C ILE A 13 -17.04 -10.57 -5.05
N LEU A 14 -17.94 -11.53 -4.78
CA LEU A 14 -19.11 -11.29 -3.95
C LEU A 14 -18.72 -10.77 -2.56
N LEU A 15 -17.69 -11.37 -1.95
CA LEU A 15 -17.15 -10.91 -0.67
C LEU A 15 -16.69 -9.45 -0.74
N ARG A 16 -15.98 -9.06 -1.79
CA ARG A 16 -15.53 -7.67 -1.98
C ARG A 16 -16.69 -6.71 -2.20
N VAL A 17 -17.67 -7.11 -3.01
CA VAL A 17 -18.86 -6.30 -3.27
C VAL A 17 -19.61 -6.01 -1.98
N VAL A 18 -19.86 -7.04 -1.16
CA VAL A 18 -20.50 -6.86 0.16
C VAL A 18 -19.70 -5.89 1.03
N LEU A 19 -18.37 -6.04 1.12
CA LEU A 19 -17.54 -5.12 1.92
C LEU A 19 -17.56 -3.69 1.37
N MET A 20 -17.53 -3.50 0.05
CA MET A 20 -17.57 -2.17 -0.58
C MET A 20 -18.84 -1.39 -0.22
N PHE A 21 -19.99 -2.07 -0.13
CA PHE A 21 -21.26 -1.46 0.29
C PHE A 21 -21.38 -1.26 1.81
N SER A 22 -20.70 -2.09 2.60
CA SER A 22 -20.98 -2.19 4.05
C SER A 22 -20.02 -1.40 4.94
N THR A 23 -18.94 -0.84 4.37
CA THR A 23 -17.86 -0.25 5.16
C THR A 23 -17.38 1.08 4.62
N PHE A 24 -16.94 1.96 5.52
CA PHE A 24 -16.43 3.27 5.15
C PHE A 24 -15.36 3.75 6.12
N HIS A 25 -14.30 4.35 5.57
CA HIS A 25 -13.23 4.99 6.33
C HIS A 25 -13.11 6.48 5.94
N PRO A 26 -12.82 7.39 6.89
CA PRO A 26 -12.66 8.82 6.60
C PRO A 26 -11.62 9.15 5.52
N ASP A 27 -10.51 8.39 5.39
CA ASP A 27 -9.53 8.60 4.30
C ASP A 27 -10.15 8.57 2.90
N LEU A 28 -11.24 7.82 2.70
CA LEU A 28 -11.94 7.78 1.42
C LEU A 28 -12.55 9.13 1.06
N GLN A 29 -12.85 9.98 2.06
CA GLN A 29 -13.29 11.35 1.86
C GLN A 29 -12.20 12.19 1.19
N GLY A 30 -10.94 12.02 1.61
CA GLY A 30 -9.82 12.72 0.99
C GLY A 30 -9.62 12.31 -0.47
N HIS A 31 -9.70 11.01 -0.77
CA HIS A 31 -9.64 10.51 -2.15
C HIS A 31 -10.83 10.96 -2.99
N SER A 32 -12.03 10.97 -2.42
CA SER A 32 -13.24 11.50 -3.05
C SER A 32 -13.08 13.00 -3.35
N SER A 33 -12.53 13.78 -2.42
CA SER A 33 -12.34 15.23 -2.57
C SER A 33 -11.45 15.55 -3.76
N VAL A 34 -10.29 14.90 -3.88
CA VAL A 34 -9.39 15.16 -5.01
C VAL A 34 -10.00 14.72 -6.33
N THR A 35 -10.60 13.54 -6.39
CA THR A 35 -11.19 13.05 -7.66
C THR A 35 -12.37 13.90 -8.12
N TYR A 36 -13.08 14.57 -7.20
CA TYR A 36 -14.11 15.55 -7.51
C TYR A 36 -13.54 16.74 -8.29
N PHE A 37 -12.45 17.36 -7.79
CA PHE A 37 -11.80 18.48 -8.47
C PHE A 37 -11.29 18.11 -9.88
N PHE A 38 -10.81 16.87 -10.06
CA PHE A 38 -10.45 16.38 -11.39
C PHE A 38 -11.67 16.28 -12.31
N THR A 39 -12.72 15.62 -11.82
CA THR A 39 -13.85 15.19 -12.65
C THR A 39 -14.80 16.34 -12.98
N TYR A 40 -15.18 17.13 -11.98
CA TYR A 40 -16.22 18.15 -12.10
C TYR A 40 -15.65 19.55 -12.28
N GLU A 41 -14.49 19.85 -11.68
CA GLU A 41 -13.87 21.18 -11.80
C GLU A 41 -12.67 21.25 -12.75
N LYS A 42 -12.29 20.11 -13.35
CA LYS A 42 -11.21 20.00 -14.34
C LYS A 42 -9.85 20.53 -13.85
N LYS A 43 -9.56 20.42 -12.55
CA LYS A 43 -8.27 20.83 -11.98
C LYS A 43 -7.21 19.79 -12.30
N LEU A 44 -6.15 20.17 -13.00
CA LEU A 44 -5.04 19.26 -13.34
C LEU A 44 -3.90 19.31 -12.31
N ASP A 45 -3.62 20.49 -11.73
CA ASP A 45 -2.72 20.64 -10.59
C ASP A 45 -3.50 20.67 -9.28
N ILE A 46 -3.73 19.48 -8.73
CA ILE A 46 -4.42 19.33 -7.46
C ILE A 46 -3.64 19.92 -6.29
N TYR A 47 -2.31 19.90 -6.34
CA TYR A 47 -1.48 20.32 -5.21
C TYR A 47 -1.52 21.83 -5.03
N GLN A 48 -1.35 22.57 -6.14
CA GLN A 48 -1.51 24.02 -6.11
C GLN A 48 -2.96 24.41 -5.83
N HIS A 49 -3.93 23.69 -6.38
CA HIS A 49 -5.34 23.97 -6.14
C HIS A 49 -5.72 23.82 -4.66
N LEU A 50 -5.38 22.70 -4.01
CA LEU A 50 -5.65 22.48 -2.59
C LEU A 50 -4.99 23.54 -1.71
N ALA A 51 -3.77 23.95 -2.04
CA ALA A 51 -3.05 24.99 -1.30
C ALA A 51 -3.63 26.40 -1.50
N ALA A 52 -4.38 26.62 -2.58
CA ALA A 52 -5.01 27.90 -2.90
C ALA A 52 -6.48 27.98 -2.44
N LEU A 53 -7.04 26.92 -1.84
CA LEU A 53 -8.41 26.95 -1.33
C LEU A 53 -8.52 27.96 -0.17
N PRO A 54 -9.58 28.79 -0.14
CA PRO A 54 -9.85 29.69 0.98
C PRO A 54 -9.96 28.94 2.32
N VAL A 55 -9.56 29.59 3.41
CA VAL A 55 -9.58 29.00 4.76
C VAL A 55 -11.01 28.64 5.20
N ASP A 56 -12.00 29.37 4.72
CA ASP A 56 -13.42 29.14 4.96
C ASP A 56 -14.06 28.10 4.03
N HIS A 57 -13.34 27.61 3.01
CA HIS A 57 -13.83 26.54 2.14
C HIS A 57 -14.15 25.28 2.99
N PRO A 58 -15.32 24.63 2.81
CA PRO A 58 -15.76 23.51 3.67
C PRO A 58 -14.72 22.40 3.84
N LEU A 59 -14.07 22.00 2.73
CA LEU A 59 -12.95 21.03 2.75
C LEU A 59 -11.79 21.47 3.66
N VAL A 60 -11.38 22.74 3.58
CA VAL A 60 -10.24 23.26 4.36
C VAL A 60 -10.64 23.37 5.83
N LYS A 61 -11.80 23.96 6.09
CA LYS A 61 -12.33 24.18 7.45
C LYS A 61 -12.51 22.87 8.22
N ASN A 62 -13.04 21.85 7.57
CA ASN A 62 -13.51 20.64 8.25
C ASN A 62 -12.51 19.47 8.17
N LEU A 63 -11.73 19.35 7.08
CA LEU A 63 -10.75 18.25 6.91
C LEU A 63 -9.29 18.73 6.96
N GLY A 64 -9.03 19.99 6.63
CA GLY A 64 -7.67 20.56 6.54
C GLY A 64 -6.87 20.01 5.37
N VAL A 65 -6.26 20.87 4.53
CA VAL A 65 -5.62 20.42 3.28
C VAL A 65 -4.23 19.81 3.42
N GLY A 66 -3.56 19.99 4.55
CA GLY A 66 -2.14 19.62 4.74
C GLY A 66 -1.84 18.12 4.63
N ASP A 67 -2.85 17.26 4.79
CA ASP A 67 -2.70 15.78 4.82
C ASP A 67 -3.72 15.04 3.93
N ILE A 68 -4.56 15.74 3.13
CA ILE A 68 -5.63 15.12 2.32
C ILE A 68 -5.07 14.30 1.16
N PHE A 69 -4.03 14.82 0.50
CA PHE A 69 -3.48 14.19 -0.70
C PHE A 69 -1.96 14.21 -0.75
N ILE A 70 -1.38 13.23 -0.06
CA ILE A 70 0.06 13.01 0.08
C ILE A 70 0.65 12.06 -0.97
N TYR A 71 -0.08 11.79 -2.04
CA TYR A 71 0.29 10.79 -3.04
C TYR A 71 0.92 11.45 -4.27
N PRO A 72 1.84 10.77 -4.98
CA PRO A 72 2.35 11.28 -6.24
C PRO A 72 1.28 11.33 -7.35
N PRO A 73 1.53 12.07 -8.44
CA PRO A 73 0.46 12.55 -9.33
C PRO A 73 -0.32 11.45 -10.05
N LEU A 74 0.31 10.29 -10.31
CA LEU A 74 -0.38 9.21 -11.01
C LEU A 74 -1.57 8.66 -10.21
N SER A 75 -1.51 8.70 -8.87
CA SER A 75 -2.68 8.38 -8.03
C SER A 75 -3.85 9.33 -8.29
N TYR A 76 -3.58 10.63 -8.41
CA TYR A 76 -4.60 11.64 -8.69
C TYR A 76 -5.27 11.41 -10.04
N PHE A 77 -4.45 11.29 -11.09
CA PHE A 77 -4.94 11.10 -12.45
C PHE A 77 -5.69 9.79 -12.61
N THR A 78 -5.19 8.69 -12.04
CA THR A 78 -5.84 7.38 -12.18
C THR A 78 -7.21 7.36 -11.51
N LEU A 79 -7.30 7.85 -10.28
CA LEU A 79 -8.58 7.88 -9.56
C LEU A 79 -9.54 8.92 -10.16
N GLY A 80 -9.03 10.06 -10.65
CA GLY A 80 -9.82 11.08 -11.33
C GLY A 80 -10.40 10.59 -12.65
N ILE A 81 -9.61 9.90 -13.47
CA ILE A 81 -10.08 9.25 -14.71
C ILE A 81 -11.14 8.19 -14.37
N ALA A 82 -10.89 7.35 -13.36
CA ALA A 82 -11.87 6.35 -12.94
C ALA A 82 -13.20 6.99 -12.51
N ARG A 83 -13.15 8.08 -11.74
CA ARG A 83 -14.36 8.82 -11.36
C ARG A 83 -15.04 9.49 -12.55
N THR A 84 -14.30 9.97 -13.53
CA THR A 84 -14.87 10.52 -14.77
C THR A 84 -15.64 9.47 -15.56
N VAL A 85 -15.12 8.23 -15.64
CA VAL A 85 -15.83 7.11 -16.28
C VAL A 85 -17.11 6.73 -15.51
N LEU A 86 -17.07 6.84 -14.18
CA LEU A 86 -18.20 6.50 -13.30
C LEU A 86 -19.16 7.66 -13.05
N SER A 87 -18.89 8.87 -13.54
CA SER A 87 -19.70 10.05 -13.25
C SER A 87 -21.16 9.96 -13.71
N PRO A 88 -21.55 9.19 -14.76
CA PRO A 88 -22.96 8.99 -15.08
C PRO A 88 -23.76 8.28 -13.97
N PHE A 89 -23.07 7.59 -13.06
CA PHE A 89 -23.68 6.88 -11.93
C PHE A 89 -23.42 7.56 -10.58
N ALA A 90 -22.47 8.50 -10.53
CA ALA A 90 -22.08 9.18 -9.30
C ALA A 90 -22.89 10.46 -9.12
N ASP A 91 -23.31 10.75 -7.88
CA ASP A 91 -23.98 12.02 -7.59
C ASP A 91 -22.92 13.11 -7.43
N PRO A 92 -22.94 14.19 -8.22
CA PRO A 92 -21.99 15.29 -8.10
C PRO A 92 -22.06 15.99 -6.74
N ASN A 93 -23.22 15.97 -6.06
CA ASN A 93 -23.41 16.61 -4.76
C ASN A 93 -22.84 15.78 -3.59
N PHE A 94 -22.49 14.52 -3.80
CA PHE A 94 -21.99 13.64 -2.74
C PHE A 94 -20.73 14.19 -2.06
N THR A 95 -19.74 14.63 -2.84
CA THR A 95 -18.47 15.13 -2.29
C THR A 95 -18.62 16.48 -1.59
N PRO A 96 -19.28 17.51 -2.20
CA PRO A 96 -19.60 18.75 -1.49
C PRO A 96 -20.36 18.52 -0.19
N TRP A 97 -21.36 17.63 -0.22
CA TRP A 97 -22.15 17.32 0.97
C TRP A 97 -21.31 16.68 2.08
N ILE A 98 -20.36 15.79 1.75
CA ILE A 98 -19.43 15.22 2.74
C ILE A 98 -18.65 16.33 3.42
N TRP A 99 -18.14 17.30 2.66
CA TRP A 99 -17.35 18.39 3.24
C TRP A 99 -18.13 19.19 4.28
N GLU A 100 -19.43 19.36 4.08
CA GLU A 100 -20.30 20.09 4.99
C GLU A 100 -20.82 19.23 6.16
N ASN A 101 -20.88 17.90 6.00
CA ASN A 101 -21.58 16.98 6.91
C ASN A 101 -20.68 15.82 7.40
N LEU A 102 -19.43 16.08 7.79
CA LEU A 102 -18.45 15.07 8.20
C LEU A 102 -18.99 14.08 9.26
N ASP A 103 -19.72 14.59 10.24
CA ASP A 103 -20.25 13.79 11.34
C ASP A 103 -21.56 13.09 11.01
N LYS A 104 -22.04 13.16 9.76
CA LYS A 104 -23.30 12.52 9.34
C LYS A 104 -23.22 11.91 7.96
N VAL A 105 -22.01 11.60 7.45
CA VAL A 105 -21.82 11.25 6.03
C VAL A 105 -22.71 10.11 5.52
N GLU A 106 -23.07 9.19 6.40
CA GLU A 106 -23.96 8.05 6.13
C GLU A 106 -25.40 8.44 5.78
N THR A 107 -25.82 9.67 6.12
CA THR A 107 -27.19 10.17 5.89
C THR A 107 -27.44 10.67 4.46
N PHE A 108 -26.41 10.71 3.61
CA PHE A 108 -26.57 11.08 2.20
C PHE A 108 -27.47 10.08 1.46
N PRO A 109 -28.47 10.53 0.67
CA PRO A 109 -29.28 9.64 -0.16
C PRO A 109 -28.42 8.80 -1.11
N GLY A 110 -28.46 7.47 -0.97
CA GLY A 110 -27.65 6.57 -1.78
C GLY A 110 -26.18 6.46 -1.35
N PHE A 111 -25.82 6.86 -0.12
CA PHE A 111 -24.47 6.78 0.46
C PHE A 111 -23.74 5.47 0.12
N HIS A 112 -24.37 4.32 0.38
CA HIS A 112 -23.80 2.99 0.13
C HIS A 112 -23.41 2.76 -1.33
N PHE A 113 -24.19 3.30 -2.27
CA PHE A 113 -23.87 3.19 -3.69
C PHE A 113 -22.72 4.13 -4.07
N GLN A 114 -22.69 5.34 -3.53
CA GLN A 114 -21.59 6.29 -3.78
C GLN A 114 -20.24 5.75 -3.28
N ILE A 115 -20.19 5.15 -2.07
CA ILE A 115 -18.96 4.54 -1.55
C ILE A 115 -18.53 3.32 -2.39
N PHE A 116 -19.48 2.55 -2.90
CA PHE A 116 -19.22 1.42 -3.78
C PHE A 116 -18.56 1.89 -5.09
N LEU A 117 -19.08 2.96 -5.70
CA LEU A 117 -18.51 3.55 -6.92
C LEU A 117 -17.07 4.04 -6.71
N LEU A 118 -16.74 4.57 -5.53
CA LEU A 118 -15.37 4.98 -5.23
C LEU A 118 -14.39 3.79 -5.12
N LYS A 119 -14.89 2.59 -4.79
CA LYS A 119 -14.07 1.40 -4.54
C LYS A 119 -14.01 0.45 -5.74
N ILE A 120 -14.99 0.45 -6.63
CA ILE A 120 -15.05 -0.50 -7.75
C ILE A 120 -13.84 -0.48 -8.71
N PRO A 121 -13.15 0.65 -8.97
CA PRO A 121 -11.95 0.63 -9.82
C PRO A 121 -10.87 -0.33 -9.31
N TYR A 122 -10.77 -0.49 -7.98
CA TYR A 122 -9.79 -1.39 -7.36
C TYR A 122 -10.09 -2.87 -7.63
N LEU A 123 -11.35 -3.25 -7.87
CA LEU A 123 -11.74 -4.63 -8.12
C LEU A 123 -11.06 -5.20 -9.38
N PHE A 124 -10.93 -4.40 -10.43
CA PHE A 124 -10.25 -4.80 -11.66
C PHE A 124 -8.77 -5.06 -11.43
N VAL A 125 -8.10 -4.14 -10.71
CA VAL A 125 -6.68 -4.28 -10.37
C VAL A 125 -6.44 -5.48 -9.47
N ASP A 126 -7.37 -5.76 -8.55
CA ASP A 126 -7.27 -6.89 -7.63
C ASP A 126 -7.36 -8.25 -8.35
N VAL A 127 -8.29 -8.37 -9.30
CA VAL A 127 -8.41 -9.59 -10.13
C VAL A 127 -7.16 -9.76 -11.00
N LEU A 128 -6.62 -8.68 -11.57
CA LEU A 128 -5.36 -8.73 -12.31
C LEU A 128 -4.20 -9.15 -11.40
N ALA A 129 -4.11 -8.60 -10.18
CA ALA A 129 -3.10 -9.00 -9.19
C ALA A 129 -3.19 -10.51 -8.90
N ALA A 130 -4.39 -11.05 -8.68
CA ALA A 130 -4.61 -12.49 -8.47
C ALA A 130 -4.08 -13.32 -9.65
N VAL A 131 -4.39 -12.90 -10.89
CA VAL A 131 -3.98 -13.60 -12.11
C VAL A 131 -2.46 -13.57 -12.29
N PHE A 132 -1.83 -12.39 -12.15
CA PHE A 132 -0.39 -12.25 -12.33
C PHE A 132 0.41 -12.95 -11.23
N LEU A 133 -0.08 -12.91 -9.98
CA LEU A 133 0.51 -13.63 -8.85
C LEU A 133 0.48 -15.14 -9.10
N ALA A 134 -0.67 -15.68 -9.56
CA ALA A 134 -0.78 -17.09 -9.92
C ALA A 134 0.17 -17.48 -11.05
N ARG A 135 0.33 -16.62 -12.08
CA ARG A 135 1.26 -16.85 -13.21
C ARG A 135 2.75 -16.86 -12.82
N LEU A 136 3.10 -16.49 -11.58
CA LEU A 136 4.46 -16.70 -11.06
C LEU A 136 4.81 -18.18 -10.89
N PHE A 137 3.82 -19.09 -10.91
CA PHE A 137 4.01 -20.51 -10.73
C PHE A 137 3.77 -21.30 -12.01
N ASP A 138 4.56 -22.36 -12.23
CA ASP A 138 4.40 -23.23 -13.40
C ASP A 138 3.44 -24.39 -13.10
N LYS A 139 3.54 -24.97 -11.90
CA LYS A 139 2.63 -26.03 -11.45
C LYS A 139 1.25 -25.44 -11.18
N GLU A 140 0.24 -26.02 -11.81
CA GLU A 140 -1.16 -25.61 -11.65
C GLU A 140 -1.62 -25.55 -10.19
N SER A 141 -1.26 -26.55 -9.38
CA SER A 141 -1.63 -26.59 -7.96
C SER A 141 -1.09 -25.39 -7.18
N ASN A 142 0.09 -24.89 -7.54
CA ASN A 142 0.66 -23.69 -6.94
C ASN A 142 0.02 -22.41 -7.50
N GLN A 143 -0.34 -22.39 -8.78
CA GLN A 143 -1.13 -21.29 -9.35
C GLN A 143 -2.48 -21.14 -8.62
N LYS A 144 -3.19 -22.26 -8.39
CA LYS A 144 -4.45 -22.29 -7.64
C LYS A 144 -4.26 -21.80 -6.21
N LYS A 145 -3.22 -22.25 -5.50
CA LYS A 145 -2.92 -21.80 -4.12
C LYS A 145 -2.68 -20.30 -4.07
N ALA A 146 -1.83 -19.75 -4.95
CA ALA A 146 -1.56 -18.32 -4.99
C ALA A 146 -2.82 -17.50 -5.30
N PHE A 147 -3.64 -17.97 -6.25
CA PHE A 147 -4.92 -17.34 -6.59
C PHE A 147 -5.89 -17.32 -5.42
N VAL A 148 -6.05 -18.45 -4.71
CA VAL A 148 -6.91 -18.57 -3.52
C VAL A 148 -6.39 -17.70 -2.38
N PHE A 149 -5.09 -17.80 -2.04
CA PHE A 149 -4.51 -17.01 -0.96
C PHE A 149 -4.64 -15.51 -1.20
N TRP A 150 -4.54 -15.04 -2.45
CA TRP A 150 -4.77 -13.64 -2.78
C TRP A 150 -6.25 -13.26 -2.66
N LEU A 151 -7.16 -14.03 -3.26
CA LEU A 151 -8.58 -13.70 -3.24
C LEU A 151 -9.17 -13.67 -1.83
N PHE A 152 -8.66 -14.50 -0.91
CA PHE A 152 -9.08 -14.54 0.49
C PHE A 152 -8.08 -13.90 1.44
N ASN A 153 -7.18 -13.05 0.92
CA ASN A 153 -6.22 -12.31 1.74
C ASN A 153 -6.96 -11.30 2.64
N PRO A 154 -6.94 -11.45 3.97
CA PRO A 154 -7.63 -10.52 4.87
C PRO A 154 -7.12 -9.08 4.70
N LEU A 155 -5.84 -8.90 4.36
CA LEU A 155 -5.25 -7.58 4.19
C LEU A 155 -5.77 -6.84 2.97
N THR A 156 -6.00 -7.53 1.85
CA THR A 156 -6.57 -6.90 0.65
C THR A 156 -8.04 -6.58 0.86
N LEU A 157 -8.79 -7.49 1.51
CA LEU A 157 -10.19 -7.26 1.88
C LEU A 157 -10.31 -6.04 2.80
N TYR A 158 -9.50 -5.98 3.85
CA TYR A 158 -9.45 -4.87 4.80
C TYR A 158 -8.96 -3.55 4.17
N SER A 159 -7.73 -3.53 3.65
CA SER A 159 -7.07 -2.29 3.22
C SER A 159 -7.74 -1.68 2.00
N THR A 160 -8.10 -2.50 1.01
CA THR A 160 -8.63 -1.98 -0.26
C THR A 160 -10.15 -1.89 -0.24
N PHE A 161 -10.84 -2.95 0.16
CA PHE A 161 -12.30 -3.01 0.00
C PHE A 161 -13.06 -2.50 1.23
N MET A 162 -12.48 -2.61 2.42
CA MET A 162 -13.06 -2.01 3.62
C MET A 162 -12.70 -0.53 3.76
N LEU A 163 -11.41 -0.21 3.80
CA LEU A 163 -10.97 1.19 3.93
C LEU A 163 -11.10 2.01 2.64
N GLY A 164 -10.93 1.39 1.46
CA GLY A 164 -10.87 2.12 0.19
C GLY A 164 -9.47 2.63 -0.18
N GLN A 165 -8.40 2.05 0.38
CA GLN A 165 -7.03 2.54 0.16
C GLN A 165 -6.47 2.15 -1.21
N LEU A 166 -5.75 3.09 -1.81
CA LEU A 166 -5.13 2.93 -3.13
C LEU A 166 -3.88 2.06 -3.13
N ASP A 167 -3.40 1.59 -1.96
CA ASP A 167 -2.19 0.78 -1.78
C ASP A 167 -2.14 -0.50 -2.65
N LEU A 168 -3.29 -0.97 -3.15
CA LEU A 168 -3.35 -2.05 -4.13
C LEU A 168 -2.66 -1.69 -5.46
N LEU A 169 -2.78 -0.44 -5.92
CA LEU A 169 -2.21 0.02 -7.20
C LEU A 169 -0.68 -0.16 -7.25
N PRO A 170 0.12 0.44 -6.33
CA PRO A 170 1.57 0.23 -6.32
C PRO A 170 1.94 -1.23 -6.04
N THR A 171 1.16 -1.95 -5.20
CA THR A 171 1.38 -3.37 -4.91
C THR A 171 1.24 -4.24 -6.15
N PHE A 172 0.25 -3.97 -7.01
CA PHE A 172 0.08 -4.65 -8.29
C PHE A 172 1.30 -4.46 -9.21
N PHE A 173 1.86 -3.26 -9.26
CA PHE A 173 3.06 -2.99 -10.04
C PHE A 173 4.31 -3.71 -9.51
N VAL A 174 4.40 -3.97 -8.19
CA VAL A 174 5.43 -4.86 -7.62
C VAL A 174 5.25 -6.30 -8.10
N ILE A 175 4.01 -6.82 -8.14
CA ILE A 175 3.70 -8.15 -8.71
C ILE A 175 4.09 -8.22 -10.18
N LEU A 176 3.75 -7.19 -10.98
CA LEU A 176 4.14 -7.10 -12.38
C LEU A 176 5.66 -7.07 -12.55
N SER A 177 6.37 -6.34 -11.70
CA SER A 177 7.84 -6.30 -11.73
C SER A 177 8.43 -7.70 -11.59
N ILE A 178 7.96 -8.46 -10.60
CA ILE A 178 8.40 -9.84 -10.36
C ILE A 178 8.03 -10.75 -11.53
N TYR A 179 6.83 -10.59 -12.08
CA TYR A 179 6.38 -11.36 -13.25
C TYR A 179 7.29 -11.12 -14.46
N PHE A 180 7.63 -9.87 -14.78
CA PHE A 180 8.54 -9.56 -15.88
C PHE A 180 9.96 -10.03 -15.61
N ALA A 181 10.45 -9.92 -14.37
CA ALA A 181 11.76 -10.44 -13.98
C ALA A 181 11.83 -11.98 -14.14
N LYS A 182 10.78 -12.71 -13.77
CA LYS A 182 10.69 -14.18 -14.02
C LYS A 182 10.82 -14.51 -15.51
N LYS A 183 10.25 -13.67 -16.37
CA LYS A 183 10.33 -13.77 -17.84
C LYS A 183 11.61 -13.17 -18.43
N LYS A 184 12.60 -12.79 -17.60
CA LYS A 184 13.86 -12.14 -17.98
C LYS A 184 13.66 -10.81 -18.74
N LYS A 185 12.47 -10.20 -18.67
CA LYS A 185 12.17 -8.87 -19.24
C LYS A 185 12.54 -7.78 -18.23
N TYR A 186 13.83 -7.64 -17.94
CA TYR A 186 14.32 -6.81 -16.83
C TYR A 186 13.98 -5.31 -16.96
N SER A 187 14.01 -4.75 -18.16
CA SER A 187 13.60 -3.35 -18.36
C SER A 187 12.13 -3.12 -18.03
N LEU A 188 11.23 -4.03 -18.42
CA LEU A 188 9.81 -3.94 -18.04
C LEU A 188 9.61 -4.14 -16.53
N SER A 189 10.44 -4.97 -15.89
CA SER A 189 10.43 -5.12 -14.43
C SER A 189 10.78 -3.81 -13.73
N LEU A 190 11.79 -3.08 -14.21
CA LEU A 190 12.20 -1.78 -13.67
C LEU A 190 11.16 -0.69 -13.94
N VAL A 191 10.62 -0.62 -15.17
CA VAL A 191 9.54 0.32 -15.52
C VAL A 191 8.31 0.10 -14.64
N ALA A 192 7.94 -1.15 -14.37
CA ALA A 192 6.83 -1.46 -13.46
C ALA A 192 7.08 -0.90 -12.05
N LEU A 193 8.30 -1.01 -11.51
CA LEU A 193 8.64 -0.42 -10.21
C LEU A 193 8.53 1.11 -10.23
N GLY A 194 9.01 1.76 -11.29
CA GLY A 194 8.89 3.20 -11.48
C GLY A 194 7.43 3.67 -11.49
N ILE A 195 6.58 2.99 -12.26
CA ILE A 195 5.13 3.27 -12.31
C ILE A 195 4.48 3.03 -10.93
N GLY A 196 4.85 1.95 -10.24
CA GLY A 196 4.41 1.72 -8.86
C GLY A 196 4.81 2.88 -7.93
N GLY A 197 6.04 3.37 -8.07
CA GLY A 197 6.57 4.56 -7.40
C GLY A 197 5.75 5.82 -7.63
N SER A 198 5.18 5.98 -8.82
CA SER A 198 4.28 7.09 -9.18
C SER A 198 2.92 7.03 -8.50
N TYR A 199 2.51 5.90 -7.93
CA TYR A 199 1.31 5.82 -7.07
C TYR A 199 1.64 6.02 -5.59
N LYS A 200 2.78 5.46 -5.15
CA LYS A 200 3.31 5.57 -3.79
C LYS A 200 4.78 5.18 -3.83
N MET A 201 5.66 5.86 -3.08
CA MET A 201 7.11 5.76 -3.29
C MET A 201 7.77 4.43 -2.85
N PHE A 202 7.10 3.55 -2.10
CA PHE A 202 7.75 2.34 -1.57
C PHE A 202 8.33 1.39 -2.65
N PRO A 203 7.75 1.22 -3.86
CA PRO A 203 8.35 0.39 -4.90
C PRO A 203 9.69 0.93 -5.42
N LEU A 204 9.98 2.22 -5.20
CA LEU A 204 11.27 2.83 -5.56
C LEU A 204 12.43 2.24 -4.75
N LEU A 205 12.16 1.77 -3.53
CA LEU A 205 13.15 1.07 -2.69
C LEU A 205 13.66 -0.23 -3.34
N PHE A 206 12.92 -0.79 -4.29
CA PHE A 206 13.29 -2.02 -4.98
C PHE A 206 14.18 -1.79 -6.21
N ILE A 207 14.20 -0.56 -6.76
CA ILE A 207 14.92 -0.26 -8.01
C ILE A 207 16.43 -0.49 -7.86
N PRO A 208 17.12 -0.02 -6.81
CA PRO A 208 18.57 -0.26 -6.68
C PRO A 208 18.93 -1.74 -6.64
N VAL A 209 18.22 -2.53 -5.84
CA VAL A 209 18.39 -4.00 -5.80
C VAL A 209 18.18 -4.60 -7.18
N ALA A 210 17.05 -4.31 -7.83
CA ALA A 210 16.74 -4.88 -9.13
C ALA A 210 17.82 -4.52 -10.18
N ALA A 211 18.24 -3.25 -10.21
CA ALA A 211 19.28 -2.77 -11.11
C ALA A 211 20.61 -3.51 -10.92
N PHE A 212 21.01 -3.74 -9.67
CA PHE A 212 22.25 -4.42 -9.30
C PHE A 212 22.22 -5.93 -9.57
N LEU A 213 21.07 -6.57 -9.39
CA LEU A 213 20.90 -7.99 -9.66
C LEU A 213 20.76 -8.31 -11.16
N PHE A 214 20.25 -7.38 -11.97
CA PHE A 214 20.03 -7.57 -13.41
C PHE A 214 21.26 -7.27 -14.28
N SER A 215 22.29 -6.61 -13.74
CA SER A 215 23.53 -6.31 -14.48
C SER A 215 24.78 -6.47 -13.61
N LYS A 216 25.82 -7.08 -14.19
CA LYS A 216 27.14 -7.19 -13.58
C LYS A 216 28.02 -5.95 -13.83
N SER A 217 27.83 -5.25 -14.94
CA SER A 217 28.62 -4.07 -15.30
C SER A 217 28.05 -2.80 -14.67
N ILE A 218 28.93 -1.87 -14.28
CA ILE A 218 28.54 -0.57 -13.72
C ILE A 218 27.67 0.23 -14.69
N ARG A 219 28.03 0.27 -15.97
CA ARG A 219 27.24 0.93 -17.03
C ARG A 219 25.83 0.36 -17.14
N GLY A 220 25.69 -0.97 -17.08
CA GLY A 220 24.38 -1.61 -17.11
C GLY A 220 23.54 -1.34 -15.86
N ARG A 221 24.18 -1.22 -14.69
CA ARG A 221 23.50 -0.82 -13.44
C ARG A 221 22.98 0.60 -13.50
N VAL A 222 23.79 1.56 -13.94
CA VAL A 222 23.38 2.95 -14.13
C VAL A 222 22.23 3.04 -15.14
N LYS A 223 22.31 2.34 -16.27
CA LYS A 223 21.21 2.23 -17.23
C LYS A 223 19.93 1.69 -16.59
N ASN A 224 20.03 0.64 -15.78
CA ASN A 224 18.89 0.04 -15.11
C ASN A 224 18.27 0.96 -14.05
N LEU A 225 19.10 1.68 -13.27
CA LEU A 225 18.62 2.70 -12.34
C LEU A 225 17.83 3.77 -13.10
N PHE A 226 18.39 4.28 -14.20
CA PHE A 226 17.70 5.27 -15.05
C PHE A 226 16.34 4.73 -15.55
N ILE A 227 16.31 3.54 -16.15
CA ILE A 227 15.05 2.91 -16.62
C ILE A 227 14.03 2.77 -15.49
N GLY A 228 14.47 2.42 -14.28
CA GLY A 228 13.58 2.26 -13.13
C GLY A 228 13.01 3.57 -12.61
N PHE A 229 13.82 4.62 -12.52
CA PHE A 229 13.40 5.91 -11.94
C PHE A 229 12.70 6.84 -12.93
N VAL A 230 12.95 6.70 -14.25
CA VAL A 230 12.37 7.58 -15.27
C VAL A 230 10.83 7.70 -15.21
N PRO A 231 10.04 6.62 -15.07
CA PRO A 231 8.59 6.75 -14.98
C PRO A 231 8.15 7.64 -13.81
N PHE A 232 8.79 7.49 -12.64
CA PHE A 232 8.52 8.32 -11.47
C PHE A 232 8.89 9.78 -11.74
N VAL A 233 10.11 10.03 -12.23
CA VAL A 233 10.59 11.39 -12.54
C VAL A 233 9.67 12.09 -13.54
N ILE A 234 9.27 11.43 -14.63
CA ILE A 234 8.35 12.00 -15.62
C ILE A 234 7.01 12.40 -14.97
N THR A 235 6.47 11.55 -14.10
CA THR A 235 5.16 11.85 -13.47
C THR A 235 5.20 13.01 -12.50
N ILE A 236 6.33 13.26 -11.83
CA ILE A 236 6.44 14.36 -10.85
C ILE A 236 6.96 15.66 -11.46
N LEU A 237 7.67 15.60 -12.60
CA LEU A 237 8.34 16.74 -13.21
C LEU A 237 7.44 17.97 -13.40
N PRO A 238 6.17 17.85 -13.86
CA PRO A 238 5.28 19.00 -14.01
C PRO A 238 4.93 19.71 -12.69
N PHE A 239 5.06 19.01 -11.55
CA PHE A 239 4.63 19.49 -10.23
C PHE A 239 5.79 19.95 -9.35
N LEU A 240 7.05 19.77 -9.78
CA LEU A 240 8.22 20.14 -8.98
C LEU A 240 8.28 21.64 -8.66
N GLY A 241 7.69 22.50 -9.51
CA GLY A 241 7.56 23.93 -9.24
C GLY A 241 6.65 24.25 -8.04
N SER A 242 5.69 23.39 -7.73
CA SER A 242 4.75 23.60 -6.62
C SER A 242 5.42 23.34 -5.27
N LEU A 243 5.42 24.36 -4.38
CA LEU A 243 5.89 24.21 -3.00
C LEU A 243 5.01 23.21 -2.24
N ALA A 244 3.70 23.31 -2.47
CA ALA A 244 2.68 22.45 -1.92
C ALA A 244 2.94 20.97 -2.27
N PHE A 245 3.24 20.66 -3.54
CA PHE A 245 3.60 19.30 -3.97
C PHE A 245 4.85 18.77 -3.24
N ARG A 246 5.91 19.58 -3.17
CA ARG A 246 7.18 19.19 -2.52
C ARG A 246 6.96 18.84 -1.05
N GLN A 247 6.22 19.66 -0.32
CA GLN A 247 5.95 19.45 1.11
C GLN A 247 4.99 18.28 1.36
N MET A 248 3.87 18.20 0.63
CA MET A 248 2.85 17.18 0.86
C MET A 248 3.23 15.79 0.35
N VAL A 249 4.06 15.69 -0.70
CA VAL A 249 4.36 14.41 -1.36
C VAL A 249 5.81 13.99 -1.14
N LEU A 250 6.79 14.79 -1.56
CA LEU A 250 8.21 14.40 -1.51
C LEU A 250 8.73 14.33 -0.08
N PHE A 251 8.38 15.34 0.73
CA PHE A 251 8.86 15.50 2.12
C PHE A 251 7.75 15.32 3.16
N SER A 252 6.72 14.54 2.82
CA SER A 252 5.58 14.31 3.73
C SER A 252 6.02 13.76 5.10
N PRO A 253 5.36 14.13 6.21
CA PRO A 253 5.63 13.51 7.50
C PRO A 253 5.45 11.98 7.49
N LYS A 254 4.59 11.45 6.61
CA LYS A 254 4.37 10.00 6.50
C LYS A 254 5.57 9.27 5.87
N SER A 255 6.26 9.87 4.89
CA SER A 255 7.47 9.28 4.27
C SER A 255 8.67 9.34 5.22
N GLN A 256 8.71 10.32 6.12
CA GLN A 256 9.76 10.45 7.14
C GLN A 256 9.65 9.46 8.30
N LYS A 257 8.53 8.73 8.45
CA LYS A 257 8.34 7.73 9.53
C LYS A 257 9.44 6.66 9.59
N MET A 258 10.09 6.36 8.46
CA MET A 258 11.23 5.43 8.37
C MET A 258 12.47 5.93 9.12
N LEU A 259 12.52 7.22 9.45
CA LEU A 259 13.62 7.88 10.16
C LEU A 259 13.31 8.13 11.65
N PHE A 260 12.14 7.70 12.16
CA PHE A 260 11.78 7.96 13.57
C PHE A 260 12.65 7.17 14.55
N MET A 261 12.97 5.91 14.23
CA MET A 261 13.90 5.14 15.04
C MET A 261 15.33 5.61 14.72
N ASN A 262 16.07 6.03 15.75
CA ASN A 262 17.41 6.56 15.64
C ASN A 262 18.30 5.98 16.75
N TRP A 263 19.53 5.60 16.41
CA TRP A 263 20.59 5.29 17.38
C TRP A 263 21.48 6.53 17.54
N PRO A 264 21.42 7.25 18.68
CA PRO A 264 22.23 8.44 18.89
C PRO A 264 23.73 8.11 18.80
N VAL A 265 24.45 8.88 17.99
CA VAL A 265 25.92 8.84 17.91
C VAL A 265 26.50 10.03 18.69
N SER A 266 25.84 11.18 18.62
CA SER A 266 26.15 12.40 19.36
C SER A 266 24.85 13.09 19.81
N GLY A 267 24.96 14.30 20.36
CA GLY A 267 23.79 15.10 20.73
C GLY A 267 22.94 15.59 19.54
N ALA A 268 23.52 15.66 18.32
CA ALA A 268 22.84 16.17 17.12
C ALA A 268 22.72 15.13 16.00
N GLU A 269 23.43 14.00 16.09
CA GLU A 269 23.54 13.03 15.01
C GLU A 269 23.19 11.63 15.49
N GLY A 270 22.68 10.82 14.57
CA GLY A 270 22.46 9.40 14.83
C GLY A 270 22.34 8.57 13.56
N ILE A 271 22.37 7.26 13.76
CA ILE A 271 22.25 6.27 12.69
C ILE A 271 20.80 5.81 12.65
N TYR A 272 20.14 6.04 11.52
CA TYR A 272 18.80 5.51 11.26
C TYR A 272 18.88 4.02 10.89
N PRO A 273 18.35 3.10 11.72
CA PRO A 273 18.47 1.65 11.47
C PRO A 273 17.87 1.23 10.13
N PHE A 274 16.77 1.85 9.72
CA PHE A 274 16.15 1.60 8.41
C PHE A 274 17.12 1.86 7.26
N VAL A 275 17.74 3.05 7.23
CA VAL A 275 18.67 3.46 6.16
C VAL A 275 19.90 2.56 6.19
N PHE A 276 20.47 2.32 7.37
CA PHE A 276 21.64 1.48 7.54
C PHE A 276 21.42 0.07 6.96
N ILE A 277 20.34 -0.62 7.36
CA ILE A 277 20.07 -1.99 6.91
C ILE A 277 19.67 -2.01 5.42
N LEU A 278 18.95 -1.01 4.93
CA LEU A 278 18.60 -0.90 3.52
C LEU A 278 19.87 -0.78 2.64
N VAL A 279 20.84 0.05 3.05
CA VAL A 279 22.14 0.17 2.37
C VAL A 279 22.89 -1.16 2.41
N LEU A 280 22.88 -1.89 3.54
CA LEU A 280 23.47 -3.24 3.60
C LEU A 280 22.80 -4.20 2.60
N LEU A 281 21.47 -4.19 2.47
CA LEU A 281 20.77 -4.99 1.47
C LEU A 281 21.17 -4.60 0.03
N TYR A 282 21.37 -3.32 -0.24
CA TYR A 282 21.85 -2.84 -1.55
C TYR A 282 23.28 -3.31 -1.83
N LEU A 283 24.19 -3.23 -0.86
CA LEU A 283 25.56 -3.73 -0.99
C LEU A 283 25.58 -5.24 -1.21
N LEU A 284 24.79 -6.00 -0.44
CA LEU A 284 24.65 -7.45 -0.64
C LEU A 284 24.16 -7.78 -2.05
N ALA A 285 23.20 -7.02 -2.60
CA ALA A 285 22.73 -7.21 -3.97
C ALA A 285 23.81 -6.86 -5.01
N PHE A 286 24.57 -5.77 -4.78
CA PHE A 286 25.65 -5.30 -5.62
C PHE A 286 26.79 -6.32 -5.78
N TYR A 287 27.18 -6.98 -4.68
CA TYR A 287 28.21 -8.00 -4.69
C TYR A 287 27.67 -9.42 -5.02
N GLY A 288 26.42 -9.74 -4.69
CA GLY A 288 25.83 -11.07 -4.91
C GLY A 288 25.38 -11.35 -6.36
N GLN A 289 24.93 -10.33 -7.09
CA GLN A 289 24.66 -10.34 -8.55
C GLN A 289 23.82 -11.52 -9.08
N ASN A 290 22.80 -11.95 -8.32
CA ASN A 290 21.96 -13.09 -8.68
C ASN A 290 20.49 -12.69 -8.80
N ALA A 291 20.02 -12.43 -10.02
CA ALA A 291 18.63 -12.10 -10.32
C ALA A 291 17.60 -13.10 -9.76
N ARG A 292 17.99 -14.36 -9.49
CA ARG A 292 17.09 -15.33 -8.86
C ARG A 292 16.73 -14.94 -7.43
N LEU A 293 17.51 -14.11 -6.76
CA LEU A 293 17.27 -13.66 -5.38
C LEU A 293 16.37 -12.43 -5.29
N LEU A 294 15.86 -11.88 -6.41
CA LEU A 294 15.04 -10.66 -6.42
C LEU A 294 13.90 -10.69 -5.39
N LEU A 295 13.16 -11.81 -5.34
CA LEU A 295 12.09 -12.00 -4.36
C LEU A 295 12.59 -11.94 -2.92
N SER A 296 13.74 -12.55 -2.63
CA SER A 296 14.33 -12.52 -1.30
C SER A 296 14.60 -11.09 -0.87
N TYR A 297 15.24 -10.29 -1.72
CA TYR A 297 15.54 -8.90 -1.39
C TYR A 297 14.28 -8.03 -1.27
N PHE A 298 13.29 -8.18 -2.16
CA PHE A 298 12.05 -7.40 -2.06
C PHE A 298 11.32 -7.73 -0.76
N LEU A 299 11.27 -9.01 -0.39
CA LEU A 299 10.66 -9.46 0.85
C LEU A 299 11.43 -8.92 2.06
N SER A 300 12.77 -9.02 2.05
CA SER A 300 13.61 -8.48 3.14
C SER A 300 13.48 -6.96 3.30
N ILE A 301 13.37 -6.20 2.20
CA ILE A 301 13.15 -4.75 2.27
C ILE A 301 11.80 -4.44 2.93
N LEU A 302 10.72 -5.13 2.57
CA LEU A 302 9.42 -4.89 3.20
C LEU A 302 9.37 -5.38 4.66
N LEU A 303 10.01 -6.51 4.97
CA LEU A 303 10.14 -6.98 6.35
C LEU A 303 10.92 -5.95 7.19
N LEU A 304 11.98 -5.35 6.64
CA LEU A 304 12.70 -4.23 7.26
C LEU A 304 11.79 -3.01 7.43
N THR A 305 11.05 -2.62 6.38
CA THR A 305 10.12 -1.49 6.45
C THR A 305 9.17 -1.67 7.64
N PHE A 306 8.51 -2.82 7.75
CA PHE A 306 7.55 -3.03 8.83
C PHE A 306 8.19 -3.32 10.20
N SER A 307 9.47 -3.70 10.28
CA SER A 307 10.12 -3.99 11.57
C SER A 307 10.55 -2.74 12.33
N VAL A 308 11.07 -1.71 11.63
CA VAL A 308 11.66 -0.52 12.26
C VAL A 308 10.95 0.80 11.92
N THR A 309 9.89 0.76 11.13
CA THR A 309 9.10 1.96 10.78
C THR A 309 7.81 1.98 11.58
N HIS A 310 7.41 3.14 12.09
CA HIS A 310 6.03 3.32 12.52
C HIS A 310 5.14 3.34 11.27
N TYR A 311 4.27 2.34 11.10
CA TYR A 311 3.41 2.21 9.92
C TYR A 311 1.93 2.21 10.28
N HIS A 312 1.11 2.63 9.33
CA HIS A 312 -0.35 2.51 9.39
C HIS A 312 -0.80 1.12 8.95
N PRO A 313 -1.83 0.51 9.59
CA PRO A 313 -2.22 -0.88 9.34
C PRO A 313 -2.42 -1.26 7.87
N GLN A 314 -3.00 -0.35 7.08
CA GLN A 314 -3.28 -0.54 5.66
C GLN A 314 -2.04 -0.76 4.79
N TRP A 315 -0.87 -0.24 5.19
CA TRP A 315 0.38 -0.39 4.45
C TRP A 315 0.85 -1.84 4.45
N PHE A 316 0.44 -2.65 5.43
CA PHE A 316 0.85 -4.05 5.51
C PHE A 316 0.38 -4.90 4.31
N LEU A 317 -0.56 -4.39 3.50
CA LEU A 317 -0.90 -4.96 2.20
C LEU A 317 0.33 -5.16 1.29
N TRP A 318 1.33 -4.27 1.34
CA TRP A 318 2.47 -4.27 0.42
C TRP A 318 3.26 -5.58 0.42
N ILE A 319 3.39 -6.21 1.58
CA ILE A 319 4.21 -7.44 1.74
C ILE A 319 3.45 -8.71 1.36
N THR A 320 2.12 -8.66 1.40
CA THR A 320 1.25 -9.84 1.24
C THR A 320 1.50 -10.64 -0.03
N PRO A 321 1.72 -10.08 -1.24
CA PRO A 321 2.00 -10.92 -2.40
C PRO A 321 3.32 -11.68 -2.26
N LEU A 322 4.32 -11.09 -1.59
CA LEU A 322 5.62 -11.74 -1.37
C LEU A 322 5.52 -12.87 -0.34
N LEU A 323 4.74 -12.66 0.74
CA LEU A 323 4.45 -13.71 1.72
C LEU A 323 3.71 -14.89 1.07
N ILE A 324 2.70 -14.61 0.25
CA ILE A 324 1.97 -15.64 -0.52
C ILE A 324 2.93 -16.41 -1.41
N VAL A 325 3.79 -15.71 -2.15
CA VAL A 325 4.76 -16.37 -3.03
C VAL A 325 5.71 -17.26 -2.25
N ASP A 326 6.22 -16.81 -1.12
CA ASP A 326 7.11 -17.59 -0.27
C ASP A 326 6.40 -18.83 0.28
N LEU A 327 5.20 -18.69 0.86
CA LEU A 327 4.43 -19.80 1.43
C LEU A 327 4.01 -20.86 0.41
N VAL A 328 3.72 -20.44 -0.83
CA VAL A 328 3.41 -21.38 -1.92
C VAL A 328 4.67 -22.14 -2.37
N LYS A 329 5.86 -21.52 -2.29
CA LYS A 329 7.13 -22.19 -2.60
C LYS A 329 7.62 -23.08 -1.47
N THR A 330 7.46 -22.66 -0.22
CA THR A 330 7.92 -23.37 0.97
C THR A 330 6.95 -23.14 2.12
N ARG A 331 6.49 -24.23 2.73
CA ARG A 331 5.63 -24.13 3.91
C ARG A 331 6.40 -23.81 5.19
N LYS A 332 7.73 -23.85 5.19
CA LYS A 332 8.55 -23.79 6.42
C LYS A 332 8.33 -22.53 7.27
N ARG A 333 7.85 -21.44 6.69
CA ARG A 333 7.74 -20.13 7.35
C ARG A 333 6.32 -19.71 7.69
N TRP A 334 5.38 -20.66 7.65
CA TRP A 334 3.98 -20.39 7.99
C TRP A 334 3.82 -19.83 9.42
N VAL A 335 4.64 -20.28 10.37
CA VAL A 335 4.65 -19.78 11.75
C VAL A 335 5.02 -18.30 11.78
N LEU A 336 6.09 -17.89 11.06
CA LEU A 336 6.51 -16.48 10.99
C LEU A 336 5.42 -15.61 10.38
N VAL A 337 4.79 -16.05 9.28
CA VAL A 337 3.67 -15.32 8.67
C VAL A 337 2.50 -15.20 9.64
N THR A 338 2.19 -16.26 10.39
CA THR A 338 1.10 -16.26 11.38
C THR A 338 1.39 -15.27 12.51
N ILE A 339 2.62 -15.23 13.03
CA ILE A 339 3.05 -14.23 14.02
C ILE A 339 2.89 -12.82 13.47
N LEU A 340 3.38 -12.55 12.25
CA LEU A 340 3.28 -11.22 11.65
C LEU A 340 1.84 -10.77 11.48
N ILE A 341 0.95 -11.64 10.96
CA ILE A 341 -0.47 -11.33 10.79
C ILE A 341 -1.17 -11.16 12.14
N GLY A 342 -0.87 -12.01 13.12
CA GLY A 342 -1.43 -11.91 14.48
C GLY A 342 -1.04 -10.60 15.17
N CYS A 343 0.25 -10.26 15.14
CA CYS A 343 0.73 -8.98 15.66
C CYS A 343 0.12 -7.79 14.90
N TRP A 344 0.04 -7.85 13.58
CA TRP A 344 -0.62 -6.82 12.77
C TRP A 344 -2.08 -6.63 13.17
N LEU A 345 -2.84 -7.71 13.37
CA LEU A 345 -4.23 -7.66 13.78
C LEU A 345 -4.37 -6.99 15.16
N VAL A 346 -3.56 -7.41 16.13
CA VAL A 346 -3.55 -6.81 17.47
C VAL A 346 -3.18 -5.33 17.41
N ILE A 347 -2.15 -4.96 16.64
CA ILE A 347 -1.77 -3.56 16.43
C ILE A 347 -2.92 -2.76 15.81
N THR A 348 -3.64 -3.33 14.84
CA THR A 348 -4.77 -2.69 14.17
C THR A 348 -5.92 -2.42 15.14
N LEU A 349 -6.24 -3.37 16.03
CA LEU A 349 -7.25 -3.18 17.07
C LEU A 349 -6.86 -2.10 18.10
N PHE A 350 -5.56 -1.84 18.24
CA PHE A 350 -5.02 -0.77 19.07
C PHE A 350 -4.97 0.61 18.39
N PHE A 351 -5.33 0.72 17.11
CA PHE A 351 -5.62 2.01 16.49
C PHE A 351 -7.03 2.47 16.87
N GLU A 352 -7.42 3.65 16.38
CA GLU A 352 -8.77 4.16 16.46
C GLU A 352 -9.80 3.16 15.86
N PRO A 353 -11.04 3.09 16.41
CA PRO A 353 -12.07 2.17 15.93
C PRO A 353 -12.36 2.27 14.44
N SER A 354 -12.21 3.46 13.84
CA SER A 354 -12.39 3.66 12.40
C SER A 354 -11.43 2.79 11.58
N LEU A 355 -10.27 2.37 12.10
CA LEU A 355 -9.36 1.42 11.43
C LEU A 355 -9.66 -0.05 11.76
N SER A 356 -10.78 -0.37 12.42
CA SER A 356 -11.11 -1.75 12.77
C SER A 356 -12.61 -2.03 12.65
N TYR A 357 -13.32 -2.17 13.76
CA TYR A 357 -14.75 -2.50 13.77
C TYR A 357 -15.64 -1.28 13.49
N GLY A 358 -15.16 -0.06 13.80
CA GLY A 358 -15.85 1.19 13.45
C GLY A 358 -16.09 1.34 11.95
N LEU A 359 -15.36 0.62 11.09
CA LEU A 359 -15.58 0.60 9.64
C LEU A 359 -17.02 0.24 9.24
N PHE A 360 -17.71 -0.53 10.06
CA PHE A 360 -19.05 -1.02 9.79
C PHE A 360 -20.16 -0.06 10.26
N TYR A 361 -19.82 1.15 10.72
CA TYR A 361 -20.82 2.12 11.15
C TYR A 361 -21.90 2.47 10.09
N PRO A 362 -21.66 2.38 8.75
CA PRO A 362 -22.73 2.56 7.78
C PRO A 362 -23.86 1.53 7.89
N VAL A 363 -23.57 0.34 8.42
CA VAL A 363 -24.56 -0.74 8.60
C VAL A 363 -25.01 -0.81 10.07
N PHE A 364 -24.10 -0.54 11.00
CA PHE A 364 -24.36 -0.55 12.43
C PHE A 364 -24.00 0.82 13.06
N PRO A 365 -24.91 1.81 13.04
CA PRO A 365 -24.62 3.18 13.44
C PRO A 365 -23.99 3.34 14.82
N ASP A 366 -24.29 2.45 15.76
CA ASP A 366 -23.72 2.42 17.12
C ASP A 366 -22.18 2.30 17.13
N LEU A 367 -21.58 1.77 16.05
CA LEU A 367 -20.13 1.62 15.92
C LEU A 367 -19.39 2.93 15.58
N LYS A 368 -20.11 4.02 15.31
CA LYS A 368 -19.50 5.30 14.94
C LYS A 368 -18.69 5.93 16.07
N ASN A 369 -19.25 5.91 17.28
CA ASN A 369 -18.68 6.56 18.47
C ASN A 369 -18.24 5.54 19.54
N VAL A 370 -18.02 4.30 19.12
CA VAL A 370 -17.60 3.22 20.01
C VAL A 370 -16.22 3.53 20.61
N VAL A 371 -16.04 3.20 21.88
CA VAL A 371 -14.79 3.44 22.59
C VAL A 371 -13.70 2.48 22.08
N GLY A 372 -12.52 3.01 21.78
CA GLY A 372 -11.40 2.22 21.26
C GLY A 372 -10.80 1.26 22.29
N LEU A 373 -10.24 0.14 21.81
CA LEU A 373 -9.62 -0.87 22.67
C LEU A 373 -8.47 -0.29 23.50
N THR A 374 -7.73 0.66 22.94
CA THR A 374 -6.66 1.37 23.66
C THR A 374 -7.21 2.07 24.90
N GLU A 375 -8.30 2.82 24.76
CA GLU A 375 -8.89 3.57 25.86
C GLU A 375 -9.49 2.65 26.93
N ILE A 376 -10.15 1.56 26.50
CA ILE A 376 -10.67 0.53 27.41
C ILE A 376 -9.52 -0.07 28.24
N LEU A 377 -8.43 -0.49 27.60
CA LEU A 377 -7.33 -1.17 28.28
C LEU A 377 -6.42 -0.23 29.08
N SER A 378 -6.32 1.06 28.71
CA SER A 378 -5.59 2.06 29.52
C SER A 378 -6.08 2.15 30.95
N LYS A 379 -7.33 1.77 31.23
CA LYS A 379 -7.91 1.75 32.59
C LYS A 379 -7.35 0.63 33.47
N TYR A 380 -6.77 -0.41 32.86
CA TYR A 380 -6.37 -1.65 33.55
C TYR A 380 -4.88 -1.97 33.41
N THR A 381 -4.18 -1.42 32.41
CA THR A 381 -2.78 -1.72 32.14
C THR A 381 -2.06 -0.61 31.38
N GLU A 382 -0.72 -0.64 31.36
CA GLU A 382 0.09 0.24 30.51
C GLU A 382 0.01 -0.19 29.04
N VAL A 383 -1.06 0.22 28.38
CA VAL A 383 -1.37 -0.20 27.01
C VAL A 383 -0.26 0.11 26.01
N PHE A 384 0.48 1.22 26.19
CA PHE A 384 1.60 1.57 25.31
C PHE A 384 2.80 0.65 25.49
N LYS A 385 3.08 0.17 26.71
CA LYS A 385 4.08 -0.86 26.96
C LYS A 385 3.68 -2.17 26.27
N LEU A 386 2.40 -2.56 26.37
CA LEU A 386 1.88 -3.73 25.66
C LEU A 386 2.00 -3.59 24.14
N LYS A 387 1.61 -2.44 23.55
CA LYS A 387 1.80 -2.17 22.11
C LYS A 387 3.27 -2.30 21.70
N SER A 388 4.19 -1.79 22.52
CA SER A 388 5.63 -1.90 22.28
C SER A 388 6.12 -3.34 22.31
N ILE A 389 5.65 -4.17 23.25
CA ILE A 389 5.97 -5.61 23.30
C ILE A 389 5.49 -6.32 22.03
N ILE A 390 4.25 -6.06 21.58
CA ILE A 390 3.71 -6.65 20.35
C ILE A 390 4.50 -6.20 19.11
N ARG A 391 4.88 -4.92 19.04
CA ARG A 391 5.74 -4.40 17.96
C ARG A 391 7.14 -5.03 17.99
N SER A 392 7.71 -5.26 19.17
CA SER A 392 9.01 -5.95 19.32
C SER A 392 8.93 -7.40 18.84
N LEU A 393 7.86 -8.12 19.17
CA LEU A 393 7.63 -9.49 18.66
C LEU A 393 7.49 -9.50 17.14
N PHE A 394 6.70 -8.57 16.57
CA PHE A 394 6.58 -8.40 15.13
C PHE A 394 7.95 -8.14 14.49
N ALA A 395 8.72 -7.19 15.03
CA ALA A 395 10.03 -6.81 14.50
C ALA A 395 11.01 -7.98 14.54
N ALA A 396 11.07 -8.73 15.65
CA ALA A 396 11.93 -9.90 15.78
C ALA A 396 11.59 -10.99 14.74
N ALA A 397 10.29 -11.30 14.58
CA ALA A 397 9.83 -12.26 13.57
C ALA A 397 10.16 -11.78 12.15
N ALA A 398 9.97 -10.49 11.86
CA ALA A 398 10.26 -9.92 10.55
C ALA A 398 11.76 -9.95 10.23
N PHE A 399 12.62 -9.59 11.19
CA PHE A 399 14.07 -9.64 11.04
C PHE A 399 14.58 -11.06 10.83
N TYR A 400 14.14 -12.00 11.65
CA TYR A 400 14.51 -13.40 11.50
C TYR A 400 14.07 -13.96 10.14
N TYR A 401 12.85 -13.63 9.71
CA TYR A 401 12.34 -14.01 8.39
C TYR A 401 13.22 -13.42 7.27
N ALA A 402 13.58 -12.14 7.34
CA ALA A 402 14.44 -11.50 6.35
C ALA A 402 15.81 -12.19 6.27
N PHE A 403 16.40 -12.52 7.43
CA PHE A 403 17.65 -13.27 7.52
C PHE A 403 17.54 -14.66 6.89
N ASP A 404 16.51 -15.44 7.26
CA ASP A 404 16.34 -16.81 6.75
C ASP A 404 16.07 -16.84 5.24
N VAL A 405 15.33 -15.87 4.70
CA VAL A 405 15.04 -15.77 3.26
C VAL A 405 16.28 -15.43 2.43
N ILE A 406 17.17 -14.59 2.95
CA ILE A 406 18.45 -14.27 2.32
C ILE A 406 19.40 -15.47 2.42
N ARG A 407 19.51 -16.09 3.60
CA ARG A 407 20.38 -17.26 3.84
C ARG A 407 19.98 -18.47 3.00
N SER A 408 18.69 -18.80 2.99
CA SER A 408 18.14 -19.95 2.24
C SER A 408 18.09 -19.74 0.72
N LYS A 409 18.39 -18.51 0.25
CA LYS A 409 18.41 -18.13 -1.17
C LYS A 409 17.10 -18.49 -1.88
N VAL A 410 15.93 -18.03 -1.39
CA VAL A 410 14.64 -18.30 -2.05
C VAL A 410 14.66 -17.82 -3.51
N LYS A 411 14.76 -18.76 -4.45
CA LYS A 411 14.99 -18.44 -5.88
C LYS A 411 13.68 -18.21 -6.64
N LEU A 412 13.68 -17.22 -7.53
CA LEU A 412 12.81 -17.21 -8.71
C LEU A 412 13.24 -18.35 -9.63
N LYS A 413 12.33 -19.31 -9.90
CA LYS A 413 12.55 -20.28 -10.98
C LYS A 413 12.33 -19.54 -12.29
N THR A 414 13.40 -19.45 -13.09
CA THR A 414 13.34 -18.95 -14.46
C THR A 414 12.77 -20.05 -15.35
N GLN A 415 11.84 -19.68 -16.23
CA GLN A 415 11.49 -20.54 -17.37
C GLN A 415 12.63 -20.53 -18.39
#